data_AF-A0A1H3GLT1-F1
#
_entry.id   AF-A0A1H3GLT1-F1
#
_cell.length_a   1.000
_cell.length_b   1.000
_cell.length_c   1.000
_cell.angle_alpha   90.00
_cell.angle_beta   90.00
_cell.angle_gamma   90.00
#
_symmetry.space_group_name_H-M   'P 1'
#
loop_
_entity.id
_entity.type
_entity.pdbx_description
1 polymer ?
#
loop_
_entity_poly.entity_id
_entity_poly.type
_entity_poly.pdbx_seq_one_letter_code
_entity_poly.pdbx_strand_id
1 'polypeptide(L)'
;MKVAVSVREGAISSTLLLRRLRAGSNKNATYTAFREVGRVIRTIQLLRYLTDAPLRRRVTAATNKVESFNRFSAWVGFGNGGVIADNDPVEQEKTAKFNALLSNAVIFHNALDIAEIVRQLQAEGMEIDPEDLAQVSPYLTEHIRRFGEYSTHELAVTAAGAAALRGHDAPDTG
;
A
#
# COMPACT_ATOMS: atom_id res chain seq x y z
N MET A 1 11.62 35.05 8.27
CA MET A 1 11.95 34.17 9.41
C MET A 1 10.82 33.97 10.43
N LYS A 2 9.87 34.91 10.64
CA LYS A 2 8.82 34.77 11.67
C LYS A 2 8.03 33.45 11.62
N VAL A 3 7.67 32.97 10.43
CA VAL A 3 6.90 31.72 10.28
C VAL A 3 7.70 30.47 10.70
N ALA A 4 8.97 30.38 10.33
CA ALA A 4 9.82 29.24 10.69
C ALA A 4 10.09 29.18 12.19
N VAL A 5 10.26 30.35 12.83
CA VAL A 5 10.41 30.48 14.28
C VAL A 5 9.11 30.11 15.00
N SER A 6 7.96 30.62 14.55
CA SER A 6 6.65 30.27 15.14
C SER A 6 6.27 28.79 14.98
N VAL A 7 6.74 28.11 13.93
CA VAL A 7 6.58 26.64 13.78
C VAL A 7 7.48 25.91 14.76
N ARG A 8 8.75 26.31 14.87
CA ARG A 8 9.71 25.71 15.79
C ARG A 8 9.29 25.88 17.26
N GLU A 9 8.65 27.00 17.59
CA GLU A 9 8.13 27.30 18.92
C GLU A 9 6.71 26.75 19.16
N GLY A 10 6.09 26.07 18.18
CA GLY A 10 4.75 25.50 18.31
C GLY A 10 3.61 26.53 18.40
N ALA A 11 3.89 27.81 18.16
CA ALA A 11 2.94 28.91 18.31
C ALA A 11 1.82 28.92 17.23
N ILE A 12 1.99 28.18 16.13
CA ILE A 12 0.99 28.08 15.05
C ILE A 12 0.85 26.62 14.60
N SER A 13 -0.39 26.13 14.52
CA SER A 13 -0.70 24.81 13.97
C SER A 13 -0.40 24.73 12.47
N SER A 14 0.13 23.58 12.03
CA SER A 14 0.46 23.29 10.62
C SER A 14 -0.72 23.52 9.66
N THR A 15 -1.95 23.24 10.10
CA THR A 15 -3.16 23.44 9.26
C THR A 15 -3.47 24.93 9.05
N LEU A 16 -3.31 25.75 10.09
CA LEU A 16 -3.49 27.21 10.01
C LEU A 16 -2.41 27.86 9.14
N LEU A 17 -1.18 27.37 9.25
CA LEU A 17 -0.05 27.82 8.44
C LEU A 17 -0.27 27.52 6.96
N LEU A 18 -0.66 26.29 6.62
CA LEU A 18 -0.96 25.91 5.23
C LEU A 18 -2.14 26.72 4.67
N ARG A 19 -3.20 26.93 5.48
CA ARG A 19 -4.34 27.76 5.08
C ARG A 19 -3.92 29.21 4.80
N ARG A 20 -3.04 29.78 5.62
CA ARG A 20 -2.55 31.17 5.48
C ARG A 20 -1.55 31.35 4.34
N LEU A 21 -0.74 30.33 4.04
CA LEU A 21 0.14 30.33 2.87
C LEU A 21 -0.67 30.17 1.57
N ARG A 22 -1.76 29.40 1.61
CA ARG A 22 -2.67 29.20 0.47
C ARG A 22 -3.56 30.42 0.22
N ALA A 23 -4.02 31.10 1.27
CA ALA A 23 -4.80 32.33 1.16
C ALA A 23 -3.94 33.47 0.59
N GLY A 24 -4.20 33.85 -0.67
CA GLY A 24 -3.47 34.94 -1.35
C GLY A 24 -2.15 34.53 -1.99
N SER A 25 -2.02 33.27 -2.45
CA SER A 25 -0.77 32.68 -2.99
C SER A 25 -0.04 33.52 -4.03
N ASN A 26 -0.74 34.36 -4.79
CA ASN A 26 -0.13 35.19 -5.84
C ASN A 26 0.47 36.52 -5.32
N LYS A 27 0.13 36.93 -4.09
CA LYS A 27 0.61 38.18 -3.46
C LYS A 27 1.43 37.94 -2.19
N ASN A 28 1.51 36.70 -1.70
CA ASN A 28 2.21 36.37 -0.46
C ASN A 28 3.70 36.08 -0.73
N ALA A 29 4.56 37.08 -0.49
CA ALA A 29 6.01 36.95 -0.67
C ALA A 29 6.65 35.79 0.13
N THR A 30 6.06 35.42 1.27
CA THR A 30 6.54 34.29 2.08
C THR A 30 6.22 32.96 1.39
N TYR A 31 5.04 32.82 0.78
CA TYR A 31 4.69 31.65 -0.02
C TYR A 31 5.63 31.52 -1.24
N THR A 32 5.87 32.63 -1.95
CA THR A 32 6.81 32.64 -3.08
C THR A 32 8.20 32.19 -2.65
N ALA A 33 8.73 32.70 -1.53
CA ALA A 33 10.03 32.29 -1.02
C ALA A 33 10.09 30.78 -0.73
N PHE A 34 9.09 30.21 -0.03
CA PHE A 34 9.02 28.76 0.21
C PHE A 34 8.89 27.94 -1.07
N ARG A 35 8.14 28.45 -2.06
CA ARG A 35 8.00 27.80 -3.36
C ARG A 35 9.33 27.75 -4.11
N GLU A 36 10.10 28.85 -4.12
CA GLU A 36 11.42 28.87 -4.77
C GLU A 36 12.41 27.93 -4.05
N VAL A 37 12.39 27.88 -2.72
CA VAL A 37 13.19 26.89 -1.96
C VAL A 37 12.82 25.46 -2.36
N GLY A 38 11.52 25.14 -2.47
CA GLY A 38 11.05 23.83 -2.94
C GLY A 38 11.52 23.50 -4.36
N ARG A 39 11.58 24.50 -5.25
CA ARG A 39 12.13 24.34 -6.61
C ARG A 39 13.63 24.04 -6.58
N VAL A 40 14.41 24.73 -5.75
CA VAL A 40 15.85 24.45 -5.59
C VAL A 40 16.07 23.02 -5.11
N ILE A 41 15.33 22.57 -4.09
CA ILE A 41 15.41 21.19 -3.59
C ILE A 41 15.05 20.19 -4.68
N ARG A 42 13.97 20.44 -5.44
CA ARG A 42 13.58 19.59 -6.58
C ARG A 42 14.69 19.53 -7.63
N THR A 43 15.30 20.65 -7.98
CA THR A 43 16.41 20.69 -8.95
C THR A 43 17.61 19.89 -8.45
N ILE A 44 18.02 20.07 -7.20
CA ILE A 44 19.12 19.28 -6.60
C ILE A 44 18.79 17.78 -6.64
N GLN A 45 17.55 17.40 -6.28
CA GLN A 45 17.14 16.00 -6.31
C GLN A 45 17.14 15.42 -7.73
N LEU A 46 16.67 16.18 -8.73
CA LEU A 46 16.69 15.75 -10.13
C LEU A 46 18.11 15.60 -10.66
N LEU A 47 19.00 16.55 -10.35
CA LEU A 47 20.41 16.45 -10.72
C LEU A 47 21.07 15.23 -10.09
N ARG A 48 20.84 15.00 -8.79
CA ARG A 48 21.32 13.79 -8.10
C ARG A 48 20.77 12.53 -8.75
N TYR A 49 19.48 12.48 -9.06
CA TYR A 49 18.88 11.35 -9.74
C TYR A 49 19.54 11.09 -11.10
N LEU A 50 19.81 12.13 -11.90
CA LEU A 50 20.47 11.95 -13.20
C LEU A 50 21.90 11.42 -13.06
N THR A 51 22.68 11.90 -12.08
CA THR A 51 24.10 11.56 -11.93
C THR A 51 24.38 10.30 -11.13
N ASP A 52 23.54 9.94 -10.15
CA ASP A 52 23.75 8.83 -9.21
C ASP A 52 22.98 7.57 -9.66
N ALA A 53 23.69 6.62 -10.28
CA ALA A 53 23.09 5.36 -10.74
C ALA A 53 22.51 4.49 -9.60
N PRO A 54 23.21 4.27 -8.46
CA PRO A 54 22.63 3.62 -7.29
C PRO A 54 21.33 4.26 -6.79
N LEU A 55 21.26 5.60 -6.74
CA LEU A 55 20.02 6.30 -6.39
C LEU A 55 18.90 5.99 -7.38
N ARG A 56 19.16 6.05 -8.69
CA ARG A 56 18.13 5.70 -9.69
C ARG A 56 17.61 4.29 -9.52
N ARG A 57 18.50 3.30 -9.37
CA ARG A 57 18.10 1.90 -9.20
C ARG A 57 17.16 1.73 -8.01
N ARG A 58 17.48 2.35 -6.87
CA ARG A 58 16.62 2.30 -5.67
C ARG A 58 15.26 2.95 -5.90
N VAL A 59 15.23 4.12 -6.54
CA VAL A 59 13.98 4.81 -6.87
C VAL A 59 13.14 3.95 -7.81
N THR A 60 13.72 3.43 -8.89
CA THR A 60 13.03 2.56 -9.84
C THR A 60 12.52 1.28 -9.17
N ALA A 61 13.31 0.63 -8.31
CA ALA A 61 12.86 -0.55 -7.58
C ALA A 61 11.66 -0.25 -6.67
N ALA A 62 11.69 0.87 -5.94
CA ALA A 62 10.57 1.32 -5.11
C ALA A 62 9.33 1.66 -5.96
N THR A 63 9.52 2.36 -7.08
CA THR A 63 8.44 2.68 -8.03
C THR A 63 7.82 1.42 -8.61
N ASN A 64 8.63 0.46 -9.08
CA ASN A 64 8.15 -0.80 -9.62
C ASN A 64 7.29 -1.57 -8.62
N LYS A 65 7.68 -1.58 -7.33
CA LYS A 65 6.90 -2.23 -6.27
C LYS A 65 5.50 -1.59 -6.13
N VAL A 66 5.45 -0.26 -6.07
CA VAL A 66 4.19 0.49 -5.95
C VAL A 66 3.33 0.36 -7.22
N GLU A 67 3.93 0.43 -8.40
CA GLU A 67 3.22 0.28 -9.67
C GLU A 67 2.64 -1.12 -9.86
N SER A 68 3.41 -2.17 -9.51
CA SER A 68 2.92 -3.55 -9.54
C SER A 68 1.75 -3.74 -8.58
N PHE A 69 1.83 -3.21 -7.36
CA PHE A 69 0.70 -3.24 -6.42
C PHE A 69 -0.51 -2.46 -6.94
N ASN A 70 -0.32 -1.26 -7.49
CA ASN A 70 -1.43 -0.45 -8.03
C ASN A 70 -2.11 -1.16 -9.21
N ARG A 71 -1.33 -1.77 -10.10
CA ARG A 71 -1.86 -2.56 -11.23
C ARG A 71 -2.66 -3.76 -10.72
N PHE A 72 -2.13 -4.47 -9.73
CA PHE A 72 -2.81 -5.58 -9.09
C PHE A 72 -4.10 -5.15 -8.38
N SER A 73 -4.06 -4.09 -7.59
CA SER A 73 -5.24 -3.57 -6.88
C SER A 73 -6.31 -3.03 -7.83
N ALA A 74 -5.92 -2.45 -8.96
CA ALA A 74 -6.85 -2.08 -10.04
C ALA A 74 -7.45 -3.31 -10.72
N TRP A 75 -6.67 -4.40 -10.87
CA TRP A 75 -7.19 -5.67 -11.39
C TRP A 75 -8.19 -6.31 -10.41
N VAL A 76 -7.90 -6.28 -9.10
CA VAL A 76 -8.81 -6.78 -8.05
C VAL A 76 -10.10 -5.94 -7.99
N GLY A 77 -10.01 -4.63 -8.14
CA GLY A 77 -11.15 -3.71 -8.16
C GLY A 77 -11.85 -3.66 -9.53
N PHE A 78 -12.37 -4.79 -10.06
CA PHE A 78 -13.00 -4.83 -11.39
C PHE A 78 -14.08 -3.77 -11.59
N GLY A 79 -14.80 -3.50 -10.49
CA GLY A 79 -16.16 -3.01 -10.51
C GLY A 79 -16.23 -1.72 -11.31
N ASN A 80 -17.15 -1.67 -12.28
CA ASN A 80 -17.43 -0.45 -13.03
C ASN A 80 -16.21 0.16 -13.77
N GLY A 81 -15.26 -0.68 -14.20
CA GLY A 81 -14.07 -0.24 -14.94
C GLY A 81 -13.08 0.59 -14.11
N GLY A 82 -13.13 0.50 -12.78
CA GLY A 82 -12.28 1.28 -11.87
C GLY A 82 -12.77 2.71 -11.62
N VAL A 83 -13.96 3.07 -12.09
CA VAL A 83 -14.57 4.38 -11.85
C VAL A 83 -15.54 4.26 -10.67
N ILE A 84 -15.21 4.93 -9.56
CA ILE A 84 -16.16 5.15 -8.48
C ILE A 84 -17.24 6.08 -9.03
N ALA A 85 -18.41 5.51 -9.36
CA ALA A 85 -19.51 6.28 -9.94
C ALA A 85 -20.10 7.29 -8.96
N ASP A 86 -19.87 7.08 -7.66
CA ASP A 86 -20.40 7.92 -6.61
C ASP A 86 -19.47 9.10 -6.30
N ASN A 87 -20.05 10.30 -6.21
CA ASN A 87 -19.35 11.51 -5.78
C ASN A 87 -19.45 11.71 -4.25
N ASP A 88 -20.05 10.77 -3.53
CA ASP A 88 -20.05 10.73 -2.07
C ASP A 88 -18.67 10.28 -1.54
N PRO A 89 -17.96 11.14 -0.76
CA PRO A 89 -16.70 10.78 -0.12
C PRO A 89 -16.78 9.53 0.76
N VAL A 90 -17.93 9.27 1.41
CA VAL A 90 -18.10 8.11 2.30
C VAL A 90 -18.11 6.81 1.50
N GLU A 91 -18.80 6.77 0.36
CA GLU A 91 -18.84 5.59 -0.51
C GLU A 91 -17.52 5.36 -1.23
N GLN A 92 -16.80 6.44 -1.61
CA GLN A 92 -15.43 6.34 -2.11
C GLN A 92 -14.48 5.74 -1.07
N GLU A 93 -14.57 6.19 0.19
CA GLU A 93 -13.75 5.66 1.27
C GLU A 93 -14.04 4.18 1.54
N LYS A 94 -15.32 3.77 1.56
CA LYS A 94 -15.71 2.36 1.68
C LYS A 94 -15.12 1.53 0.55
N THR A 95 -15.28 1.99 -0.69
CA THR A 95 -14.76 1.30 -1.88
C THR A 95 -13.24 1.11 -1.80
N ALA A 96 -12.51 2.15 -1.43
CA ALA A 96 -11.06 2.09 -1.25
C ALA A 96 -10.66 1.07 -0.17
N LYS A 97 -11.34 1.07 0.97
CA LYS A 97 -11.08 0.13 2.08
C LYS A 97 -11.39 -1.31 1.71
N PHE A 98 -12.52 -1.57 1.06
CA PHE A 98 -12.89 -2.92 0.63
C PHE A 98 -11.94 -3.44 -0.45
N ASN A 99 -11.54 -2.60 -1.41
CA ASN A 99 -10.55 -3.00 -2.41
C ASN A 99 -9.18 -3.31 -1.77
N ALA A 100 -8.75 -2.51 -0.80
CA ALA A 100 -7.52 -2.78 -0.04
C ALA A 100 -7.61 -4.10 0.73
N LEU A 101 -8.75 -4.37 1.39
CA LEU A 101 -8.99 -5.62 2.11
C LEU A 101 -8.93 -6.83 1.16
N LEU A 102 -9.64 -6.77 0.04
CA LEU A 102 -9.66 -7.85 -0.94
C LEU A 102 -8.27 -8.08 -1.57
N SER A 103 -7.57 -6.99 -1.92
CA SER A 103 -6.21 -7.06 -2.45
C SER A 103 -5.28 -7.77 -1.47
N ASN A 104 -5.35 -7.42 -0.18
CA ASN A 104 -4.54 -8.06 0.87
C ASN A 104 -4.89 -9.53 1.08
N ALA A 105 -6.18 -9.90 1.02
CA ALA A 105 -6.61 -11.29 1.15
C ALA A 105 -6.06 -12.16 0.00
N VAL A 106 -6.10 -11.65 -1.23
CA VAL A 106 -5.53 -12.34 -2.40
C VAL A 106 -4.00 -12.43 -2.30
N ILE A 107 -3.32 -11.35 -1.88
CA ILE A 107 -1.87 -11.37 -1.64
C ILE A 107 -1.50 -12.45 -0.61
N PHE A 108 -2.27 -12.55 0.47
CA PHE A 108 -2.05 -13.55 1.50
C PHE A 108 -2.21 -14.97 0.96
N HIS A 109 -3.26 -15.24 0.19
CA HIS A 109 -3.45 -16.55 -0.46
C HIS A 109 -2.30 -16.89 -1.40
N ASN A 110 -1.92 -15.96 -2.28
CA ASN A 110 -0.77 -16.14 -3.18
C ASN A 110 0.54 -16.40 -2.42
N ALA A 111 0.76 -15.73 -1.28
CA ALA A 111 1.95 -15.96 -0.46
C ALA A 111 1.96 -17.36 0.17
N LEU A 112 0.80 -17.89 0.57
CA LEU A 112 0.69 -19.27 1.05
C LEU A 112 1.00 -20.28 -0.05
N ASP A 113 0.42 -20.09 -1.24
CA ASP A 113 0.64 -20.95 -2.40
C ASP A 113 2.12 -20.96 -2.82
N ILE A 114 2.74 -19.78 -2.90
CA ILE A 114 4.18 -19.64 -3.18
C ILE A 114 5.00 -20.38 -2.11
N ALA A 115 4.67 -20.22 -0.82
CA ALA A 115 5.39 -20.88 0.24
C ALA A 115 5.24 -22.41 0.20
N GLU A 116 4.08 -22.93 -0.20
CA GLU A 116 3.85 -24.35 -0.40
C GLU A 116 4.68 -24.92 -1.55
N ILE A 117 4.65 -24.24 -2.71
CA ILE A 117 5.45 -24.62 -3.88
C ILE A 117 6.95 -24.61 -3.55
N VAL A 118 7.43 -23.59 -2.85
CA VAL A 118 8.84 -23.51 -2.41
C VAL A 118 9.22 -24.68 -1.52
N ARG A 119 8.37 -25.03 -0.53
CA ARG A 119 8.61 -26.20 0.34
C ARG A 119 8.65 -27.51 -0.45
N GLN A 120 7.76 -27.65 -1.43
CA GLN A 120 7.73 -28.84 -2.27
C GLN A 120 9.01 -28.97 -3.11
N LEU A 121 9.45 -27.89 -3.77
CA LEU A 121 10.67 -27.88 -4.57
C LEU A 121 11.91 -28.21 -3.72
N GLN A 122 11.98 -27.68 -2.50
CA GLN A 122 13.05 -28.03 -1.55
C GLN A 122 13.02 -29.51 -1.16
N ALA A 123 11.83 -30.09 -0.94
CA ALA A 123 11.67 -31.52 -0.64
C ALA A 123 12.07 -32.41 -1.83
N GLU A 124 11.93 -31.92 -3.06
CA GLU A 124 12.39 -32.57 -4.30
C GLU A 124 13.92 -32.43 -4.52
N GLY A 125 14.63 -31.75 -3.61
CA GLY A 125 16.07 -31.58 -3.64
C GLY A 125 16.57 -30.37 -4.43
N MET A 126 15.68 -29.45 -4.81
CA MET A 126 16.07 -28.20 -5.46
C MET A 126 16.57 -27.18 -4.42
N GLU A 127 17.79 -26.68 -4.61
CA GLU A 127 18.28 -25.53 -3.83
C GLU A 127 17.64 -24.24 -4.36
N ILE A 128 17.06 -23.44 -3.46
CA ILE A 128 16.44 -22.15 -3.78
C ILE A 128 17.22 -21.07 -3.04
N ASP A 129 17.84 -20.16 -3.80
CA ASP A 129 18.53 -18.99 -3.25
C ASP A 129 17.49 -18.01 -2.66
N PRO A 130 17.66 -17.56 -1.39
CA PRO A 130 16.84 -16.50 -0.82
C PRO A 130 16.78 -15.22 -1.67
N GLU A 131 17.84 -14.88 -2.41
CA GLU A 131 17.86 -13.70 -3.30
C GLU A 131 16.92 -13.86 -4.49
N ASP A 132 16.77 -15.07 -5.03
CA ASP A 132 15.84 -15.37 -6.12
C ASP A 132 14.40 -15.34 -5.61
N LEU A 133 14.13 -15.93 -4.44
CA LEU A 133 12.80 -15.89 -3.82
C LEU A 133 12.37 -14.45 -3.51
N ALA A 134 13.30 -13.57 -3.15
CA ALA A 134 13.03 -12.16 -2.91
C ALA A 134 12.57 -11.39 -4.17
N GLN A 135 12.80 -11.92 -5.38
CA GLN A 135 12.28 -11.34 -6.63
C GLN A 135 10.84 -11.76 -6.92
N VAL A 136 10.32 -12.79 -6.26
CA VAL A 136 8.96 -13.28 -6.48
C VAL A 136 7.95 -12.32 -5.85
N SER A 137 7.01 -11.86 -6.68
CA SER A 137 5.94 -10.98 -6.25
C SER A 137 4.65 -11.78 -5.98
N PRO A 138 3.94 -11.54 -4.86
CA PRO A 138 2.66 -12.19 -4.58
C PRO A 138 1.49 -11.58 -5.36
N TYR A 139 1.74 -10.81 -6.43
CA TYR A 139 0.73 -10.12 -7.24
C TYR A 139 0.30 -10.92 -8.48
N LEU A 140 0.48 -12.25 -8.46
CA LEU A 140 0.09 -13.16 -9.54
C LEU A 140 -1.43 -13.23 -9.65
N THR A 141 -1.94 -13.16 -10.88
CA THR A 141 -3.39 -13.13 -11.16
C THR A 141 -3.87 -14.25 -12.09
N GLU A 142 -2.96 -14.95 -12.76
CA GLU A 142 -3.28 -15.90 -13.84
C GLU A 142 -4.05 -17.13 -13.33
N HIS A 143 -3.75 -17.58 -12.11
CA HIS A 143 -4.42 -18.72 -11.47
C HIS A 143 -5.76 -18.35 -10.82
N ILE A 144 -6.07 -17.05 -10.71
CA ILE A 144 -7.27 -16.57 -10.03
C ILE A 144 -8.40 -16.40 -11.03
N ARG A 145 -9.43 -17.24 -10.88
CA ARG A 145 -10.71 -17.00 -11.57
C ARG A 145 -11.42 -15.84 -10.89
N ARG A 146 -11.48 -14.71 -11.61
CA ARG A 146 -12.16 -13.48 -11.18
C ARG A 146 -13.65 -13.45 -11.54
N PHE A 147 -14.04 -14.25 -12.53
CA PHE A 147 -15.42 -14.36 -13.02
C PHE A 147 -15.83 -15.83 -12.98
N GLY A 148 -17.11 -16.07 -12.65
CA GLY A 148 -17.69 -17.41 -12.63
C GLY A 148 -18.88 -17.49 -11.66
N GLU A 149 -19.59 -18.60 -11.72
CA GLU A 149 -20.59 -18.96 -10.73
C GLU A 149 -19.91 -19.73 -9.59
N TYR A 150 -20.05 -19.22 -8.38
CA TYR A 150 -19.54 -19.87 -7.18
C TYR A 150 -20.73 -20.45 -6.41
N SER A 151 -20.83 -21.77 -6.37
CA SER A 151 -21.80 -22.45 -5.50
C SER A 151 -21.39 -22.25 -4.05
N THR A 152 -22.08 -21.37 -3.33
CA THR A 152 -21.86 -21.13 -1.89
C THR A 152 -22.45 -22.23 -1.00
N HIS A 153 -23.01 -23.30 -1.58
CA HIS A 153 -23.66 -24.39 -0.85
C HIS A 153 -22.73 -25.12 0.13
N GLU A 154 -21.41 -25.10 -0.09
CA GLU A 154 -20.41 -25.75 0.76
C GLU A 154 -19.70 -24.78 1.73
N LEU A 155 -19.91 -23.47 1.61
CA LEU A 155 -19.29 -22.45 2.47
C LEU A 155 -19.97 -22.32 3.84
N ALA A 156 -20.68 -23.36 4.29
CA ALA A 156 -21.13 -23.44 5.67
C ALA A 156 -19.88 -23.42 6.56
N VAL A 157 -19.58 -22.25 7.13
CA VAL A 157 -18.65 -22.12 8.24
C VAL A 157 -19.23 -23.01 9.34
N THR A 158 -18.74 -24.24 9.42
CA THR A 158 -19.09 -25.13 10.51
C THR A 158 -18.57 -24.44 11.77
N ALA A 159 -19.46 -24.24 12.73
CA ALA A 159 -19.17 -23.59 14.02
C ALA A 159 -18.03 -24.27 14.82
N ALA A 160 -17.49 -25.39 14.33
CA ALA A 160 -16.33 -26.08 14.86
C ALA A 160 -15.06 -25.22 14.86
N GLY A 161 -14.85 -24.33 13.88
CA GLY A 161 -13.66 -23.46 13.83
C GLY A 161 -13.65 -22.33 14.88
N ALA A 162 -14.82 -21.85 15.30
CA ALA A 162 -14.94 -20.77 16.27
C ALA A 162 -14.79 -21.24 17.73
N ALA A 163 -15.05 -22.54 18.00
CA ALA A 163 -14.92 -23.13 19.33
C ALA A 163 -13.45 -23.43 19.72
N ALA A 164 -12.57 -23.65 18.74
CA ALA A 164 -11.16 -23.97 18.97
C ALA A 164 -10.31 -22.80 19.52
N LEU A 165 -10.82 -21.56 19.47
CA LEU A 165 -10.11 -20.34 19.90
C LEU A 165 -10.57 -19.80 21.27
N ARG A 166 -11.45 -20.51 22.00
CA ARG A 166 -11.97 -20.06 23.32
C ARG A 166 -11.70 -21.02 24.48
N GLY A 167 -10.88 -22.04 24.31
CA GLY A 167 -10.68 -23.10 25.30
C GLY A 167 -9.24 -23.24 25.83
N HIS A 168 -8.54 -22.15 26.12
CA HIS A 168 -7.27 -22.22 26.86
C HIS A 168 -7.12 -21.06 27.84
N ASP A 169 -8.09 -20.92 28.75
CA ASP A 169 -7.90 -20.22 30.01
C ASP A 169 -8.51 -21.10 31.11
N ALA A 170 -7.69 -21.98 31.66
CA ALA A 170 -7.93 -22.55 32.98
C ALA A 170 -6.93 -21.88 33.93
N PRO A 171 -7.37 -21.23 35.02
CA PRO A 171 -6.55 -21.13 36.19
C PRO A 171 -6.80 -22.35 37.08
N ASP A 172 -5.66 -22.83 37.57
CA ASP A 172 -5.42 -23.92 38.47
C ASP A 172 -6.17 -23.81 39.82
N THR A 173 -6.55 -24.99 40.30
CA THR A 173 -6.56 -25.45 41.70
C THR A 173 -6.62 -24.46 42.87
N GLY A 174 -7.61 -24.68 43.74
CA GLY A 174 -7.75 -24.12 45.09
C GLY A 174 -9.09 -24.44 45.73
#